data_AF-X0B3Z9-F1
#
_entry.id   AF-X0B3Z9-F1
#
_cell.length_a   1.000
_cell.length_b   1.000
_cell.length_c   1.000
_cell.angle_alpha   90.00
_cell.angle_beta   90.00
_cell.angle_gamma   90.00
#
_symmetry.space_group_name_H-M   'P 1'
#
loop_
_entity.id
_entity.type
_entity.pdbx_description
1 polymer ?
#
loop_
_entity_poly.entity_id
_entity_poly.type
_entity_poly.pdbx_seq_one_letter_code
_entity_poly.pdbx_strand_id
1 'polypeptide(L)'
;MGTIYNLGCYPVSLLHFVIETAFGSGAFAKRQLHDFGNISTEGNLSALTMAFLQARSRPTATATIHSRFSETRAGLGLTNPWLPIAGDNIIGIKTYGGETELVVVRAELDAFGYQVKKVERYLPRGVKTAERPSPNIDQSVENMGLLTEWEALIQSQHK
;
A
#
# COMPACT_ATOMS: atom_id res chain seq x y z
N MET A 1 7.16 -4.74 18.28
CA MET A 1 6.79 -4.09 17.00
C MET A 1 6.01 -5.10 16.18
N GLY A 2 4.71 -4.87 15.98
CA GLY A 2 3.81 -5.86 15.37
C GLY A 2 3.82 -5.83 13.83
N THR A 3 3.25 -6.88 13.24
CA THR A 3 3.09 -7.10 11.79
C THR A 3 2.52 -5.90 11.02
N ILE A 4 1.67 -5.09 11.65
CA ILE A 4 1.07 -3.88 11.05
C ILE A 4 2.16 -2.92 10.55
N TYR A 5 3.18 -2.64 11.35
CA TYR A 5 4.22 -1.69 10.96
C TYR A 5 5.25 -2.30 10.00
N ASN A 6 5.59 -3.58 10.21
CA ASN A 6 6.62 -4.26 9.42
C ASN A 6 6.14 -4.64 8.01
N LEU A 7 4.89 -5.08 7.88
CA LEU A 7 4.33 -5.53 6.61
C LEU A 7 3.22 -4.62 6.11
N GLY A 8 2.40 -4.05 6.99
CA GLY A 8 1.27 -3.19 6.61
C GLY A 8 1.69 -1.88 5.92
N CYS A 9 2.90 -1.38 6.17
CA CYS A 9 3.41 -0.16 5.53
C CYS A 9 3.46 -0.26 4.00
N TYR A 10 3.71 -1.45 3.45
CA TYR A 10 3.79 -1.68 2.02
C TYR A 10 2.45 -1.45 1.31
N PRO A 11 1.37 -2.21 1.60
CA PRO A 11 0.09 -1.98 0.94
C PRO A 11 -0.59 -0.69 1.36
N VAL A 12 -0.33 -0.13 2.55
CA VAL A 12 -0.85 1.20 2.90
C VAL A 12 -0.28 2.27 1.98
N SER A 13 1.05 2.27 1.76
CA SER A 13 1.67 3.22 0.84
C SER A 13 1.24 3.03 -0.62
N LEU A 14 1.02 1.78 -1.05
CA LEU A 14 0.48 1.47 -2.38
C LEU A 14 -0.98 1.93 -2.52
N LEU A 15 -1.82 1.64 -1.54
CA LEU A 15 -3.23 2.09 -1.49
C LEU A 15 -3.30 3.60 -1.60
N HIS A 16 -2.47 4.29 -0.81
CA HIS A 16 -2.38 5.73 -0.84
C HIS A 16 -2.03 6.23 -2.25
N PHE A 17 -1.00 5.67 -2.87
CA PHE A 17 -0.63 6.05 -4.24
C PHE A 17 -1.75 5.81 -5.25
N VAL A 18 -2.41 4.65 -5.20
CA VAL A 18 -3.53 4.31 -6.10
C VAL A 18 -4.69 5.29 -5.95
N ILE A 19 -5.03 5.65 -4.73
CA ILE A 19 -6.16 6.56 -4.45
C ILE A 19 -5.86 7.97 -4.91
N GLU A 20 -4.67 8.50 -4.63
CA GLU A 20 -4.33 9.83 -5.13
C GLU A 20 -4.26 9.86 -6.66
N THR A 21 -3.79 8.77 -7.28
CA THR A 21 -3.75 8.65 -8.74
C THR A 21 -5.15 8.63 -9.34
N ALA A 22 -6.09 7.92 -8.72
CA ALA A 22 -7.45 7.77 -9.23
C ALA A 22 -8.38 8.95 -8.89
N PHE A 23 -8.21 9.57 -7.72
CA PHE A 23 -9.18 10.52 -7.16
C PHE A 23 -8.59 11.90 -6.83
N GLY A 24 -7.31 12.12 -7.11
CA GLY A 24 -6.60 13.38 -6.88
C GLY A 24 -5.95 13.48 -5.49
N SER A 25 -5.13 14.52 -5.33
CA SER A 25 -4.42 14.79 -4.07
C SER A 25 -5.39 15.00 -2.91
N GLY A 26 -5.04 14.47 -1.73
CA GLY A 26 -5.86 14.59 -0.52
C GLY A 26 -7.12 13.72 -0.49
N ALA A 27 -7.37 12.89 -1.51
CA ALA A 27 -8.47 11.91 -1.47
C ALA A 27 -8.27 10.86 -0.36
N PHE A 28 -7.01 10.51 -0.05
CA PHE A 28 -6.65 9.55 0.98
C PHE A 28 -6.92 10.06 2.40
N ALA A 29 -6.80 11.36 2.64
CA ALA A 29 -7.16 11.99 3.91
C ALA A 29 -8.65 11.85 4.24
N LYS A 30 -9.51 11.65 3.23
CA LYS A 30 -10.97 11.47 3.39
C LYS A 30 -11.37 10.00 3.57
N ARG A 31 -10.41 9.13 3.86
CA ARG A 31 -10.65 7.71 4.08
C ARG A 31 -11.63 7.47 5.21
N GLN A 32 -12.39 6.39 5.08
CA GLN A 32 -13.03 5.72 6.21
C GLN A 32 -12.42 4.34 6.36
N LEU A 33 -11.98 4.03 7.57
CA LEU A 33 -11.39 2.75 7.92
C LEU A 33 -12.47 1.85 8.51
N HIS A 34 -12.71 0.72 7.86
CA HIS A 34 -13.53 -0.36 8.41
C HIS A 34 -12.61 -1.54 8.69
N ASP A 35 -12.63 -2.03 9.93
CA ASP A 35 -11.59 -2.90 10.45
C ASP A 35 -11.98 -4.39 10.44
N PHE A 36 -10.96 -5.22 10.25
CA PHE A 36 -10.97 -6.65 10.50
C PHE A 36 -9.51 -7.09 10.77
N GLY A 37 -9.24 -7.53 12.00
CA GLY A 37 -7.91 -7.97 12.42
C GLY A 37 -7.99 -8.93 13.60
N ASN A 38 -6.89 -9.62 13.89
CA ASN A 38 -6.79 -10.50 15.04
C ASN A 38 -5.46 -10.29 15.77
N ILE A 39 -5.48 -10.42 17.09
CA ILE A 39 -4.30 -10.40 17.95
C ILE A 39 -3.93 -11.85 18.26
N SER A 40 -2.71 -12.30 17.92
CA SER A 40 -2.33 -13.65 18.35
C SER A 40 -2.00 -13.69 19.83
N THR A 41 -2.12 -14.88 20.41
CA THR A 41 -1.77 -15.20 21.79
C THR A 41 -0.31 -14.94 22.16
N GLU A 42 0.58 -14.73 21.18
CA GLU A 42 1.98 -14.36 21.41
C GLU A 42 2.21 -12.84 21.44
N GLY A 43 1.15 -12.03 21.43
CA GLY A 43 1.24 -10.57 21.43
C GLY A 43 1.68 -9.97 20.08
N ASN A 44 1.92 -10.81 19.07
CA ASN A 44 2.19 -10.39 17.70
C ASN A 44 0.89 -10.42 16.89
N LEU A 45 0.44 -9.26 16.43
CA LEU A 45 -0.72 -9.12 15.54
C LEU A 45 -0.53 -10.04 14.32
N SER A 46 -1.29 -11.13 14.24
CA SER A 46 -1.08 -12.20 13.26
C SER A 46 -2.24 -12.22 12.29
N ALA A 47 -1.91 -12.21 11.00
CA ALA A 47 -2.84 -12.28 9.88
C ALA A 47 -3.81 -11.09 9.80
N LEU A 48 -3.31 -10.07 9.13
CA LEU A 48 -4.06 -8.89 8.75
C LEU A 48 -4.86 -9.22 7.48
N THR A 49 -6.18 -9.04 7.53
CA THR A 49 -7.08 -9.31 6.41
C THR A 49 -7.85 -8.04 6.10
N MET A 50 -7.53 -7.45 4.93
CA MET A 50 -8.34 -6.45 4.21
C MET A 50 -8.52 -5.11 4.96
N ALA A 51 -7.67 -4.13 4.65
CA ALA A 51 -8.04 -2.74 4.89
C ALA A 51 -9.07 -2.33 3.82
N PHE A 52 -10.33 -2.19 4.23
CA PHE A 52 -11.35 -1.55 3.41
C PHE A 52 -11.18 -0.03 3.54
N LEU A 53 -10.80 0.63 2.45
CA LEU A 53 -10.66 2.07 2.42
C LEU A 53 -11.58 2.69 1.39
N GLN A 54 -12.70 3.22 1.88
CA GLN A 54 -13.65 3.94 1.04
C GLN A 54 -13.19 5.39 0.88
N ALA A 55 -12.69 5.75 -0.30
CA ALA A 55 -12.43 7.13 -0.68
C ALA A 55 -13.59 7.64 -1.54
N ARG A 56 -14.45 8.48 -0.98
CA ARG A 56 -15.65 8.99 -1.66
C ARG A 56 -15.38 10.38 -2.23
N SER A 57 -15.12 10.49 -3.54
CA SER A 57 -15.14 11.79 -4.25
C SER A 57 -16.43 12.01 -5.05
N ARG A 58 -17.17 10.93 -5.38
CA ARG A 58 -18.51 10.86 -5.99
C ARG A 58 -19.20 9.53 -5.62
N PRO A 59 -20.53 9.32 -5.83
CA PRO A 59 -21.29 8.21 -5.23
C PRO A 59 -20.95 6.78 -5.66
N THR A 60 -19.97 6.52 -6.54
CA THR A 60 -19.91 5.24 -7.29
C THR A 60 -18.53 4.57 -7.39
N ALA A 61 -17.50 5.05 -6.70
CA ALA A 61 -16.18 4.40 -6.77
C ALA A 61 -15.73 3.89 -5.40
N THR A 62 -15.56 2.57 -5.29
CA THR A 62 -14.96 1.89 -4.15
C THR A 62 -13.67 1.23 -4.63
N ALA A 63 -12.53 1.58 -4.01
CA ALA A 63 -11.27 0.89 -4.23
C ALA A 63 -10.99 -0.01 -3.02
N THR A 64 -10.84 -1.31 -3.24
CA THR A 64 -10.56 -2.27 -2.17
C THR A 64 -9.22 -2.93 -2.44
N ILE A 65 -8.30 -2.87 -1.47
CA ILE A 65 -7.05 -3.63 -1.53
C ILE A 65 -7.15 -4.80 -0.55
N HIS A 66 -7.23 -6.00 -1.13
CA HIS A 66 -7.22 -7.25 -0.39
C HIS A 66 -5.77 -7.73 -0.23
N SER A 67 -5.04 -7.19 0.74
CA SER A 67 -3.74 -7.74 1.12
C SER A 67 -3.92 -8.84 2.17
N ARG A 68 -3.67 -10.09 1.79
CA ARG A 68 -3.46 -11.19 2.74
C ARG A 68 -1.99 -11.21 3.09
N PHE A 69 -1.62 -10.93 4.34
CA PHE A 69 -0.23 -11.00 4.76
C PHE A 69 0.07 -12.40 5.27
N SER A 70 0.60 -13.26 4.41
CA SER A 70 1.38 -14.41 4.84
C SER A 70 2.83 -14.17 4.43
N GLU A 71 3.79 -14.64 5.22
CA GLU A 71 5.23 -14.63 4.90
C GLU A 71 5.54 -15.25 3.52
N THR A 72 4.57 -15.94 2.93
CA THR A 72 4.68 -16.64 1.66
C THR A 72 3.95 -16.01 0.49
N ARG A 73 2.86 -15.25 0.66
CA ARG A 73 2.08 -14.65 -0.44
C ARG A 73 1.23 -13.49 0.05
N ALA A 74 1.54 -12.28 -0.41
CA ALA A 74 0.63 -11.16 -0.26
C ALA A 74 0.35 -10.58 -1.65
N GLY A 75 -0.94 -10.53 -2.01
CA GLY A 75 -1.38 -10.38 -3.40
C GLY A 75 -2.12 -9.09 -3.66
N LEU A 76 -1.50 -8.22 -4.47
CA LEU A 76 -2.15 -7.47 -5.54
C LEU A 76 -1.15 -7.47 -6.71
N GLY A 77 -1.07 -8.60 -7.42
CA GLY A 77 -0.02 -8.93 -8.39
C GLY A 77 0.31 -10.42 -8.35
N LEU A 78 0.65 -11.02 -9.49
CA LEU A 78 1.22 -12.37 -9.54
C LEU A 78 2.66 -12.37 -9.01
N THR A 79 3.32 -11.21 -9.06
CA THR A 79 4.61 -10.92 -8.40
C THR A 79 4.43 -9.97 -7.23
N ASN A 80 5.39 -9.93 -6.30
CA ASN A 80 5.35 -9.08 -5.11
C ASN A 80 5.39 -7.57 -5.50
N PRO A 81 4.35 -6.78 -5.21
CA PRO A 81 4.28 -5.40 -5.67
C PRO A 81 5.12 -4.40 -4.84
N TRP A 82 5.57 -4.76 -3.63
CA TRP A 82 6.44 -3.90 -2.82
C TRP A 82 7.91 -4.33 -2.80
N LEU A 83 8.21 -5.52 -3.31
CA LEU A 83 9.57 -5.98 -3.54
C LEU A 83 9.73 -6.53 -4.96
N PRO A 84 9.50 -5.71 -6.00
CA PRO A 84 9.73 -6.11 -7.37
C PRO A 84 11.21 -6.44 -7.62
N ILE A 85 11.43 -7.42 -8.48
CA ILE A 85 12.76 -7.87 -8.91
C ILE A 85 13.09 -7.32 -10.29
N ALA A 86 14.37 -7.37 -10.68
CA ALA A 86 14.74 -7.18 -12.08
C ALA A 86 14.12 -8.29 -12.95
N GLY A 87 13.75 -7.94 -14.18
CA GLY A 87 12.99 -8.79 -15.10
C GLY A 87 11.50 -8.47 -15.11
N ASP A 88 10.68 -9.48 -15.34
CA ASP A 88 9.25 -9.31 -15.57
C ASP A 88 8.48 -9.31 -14.24
N ASN A 89 7.84 -8.18 -13.92
CA ASN A 89 6.91 -8.05 -12.80
C ASN A 89 5.48 -8.03 -13.34
N ILE A 90 4.58 -8.82 -12.77
CA ILE A 90 3.25 -9.05 -13.34
C ILE A 90 2.18 -8.55 -12.38
N ILE A 91 1.40 -7.58 -12.86
CA ILE A 91 0.26 -6.99 -12.15
C ILE A 91 -1.02 -7.51 -12.79
N GLY A 92 -1.89 -8.11 -11.98
CA GLY A 92 -3.23 -8.52 -12.42
C GLY A 92 -4.24 -7.42 -12.11
N ILE A 93 -4.95 -6.93 -13.13
CA ILE A 93 -6.00 -5.92 -13.01
C ILE A 93 -7.33 -6.60 -13.32
N LYS A 94 -8.30 -6.49 -12.41
CA LYS A 94 -9.64 -7.02 -12.63
C LYS A 94 -10.68 -5.95 -12.34
N THR A 95 -11.49 -5.62 -13.35
CA THR A 95 -12.65 -4.75 -13.20
C THR A 95 -13.86 -5.52 -12.68
N TYR A 96 -14.83 -4.83 -12.09
CA TYR A 96 -16.04 -5.46 -11.59
C TYR A 96 -16.82 -6.15 -12.72
N GLY A 97 -17.02 -7.48 -12.61
CA GLY A 97 -17.68 -8.30 -13.63
C GLY A 97 -16.85 -8.56 -14.89
N GLY A 98 -15.60 -8.09 -14.95
CA GLY A 98 -14.69 -8.28 -16.09
C GLY A 98 -13.70 -9.42 -15.91
N GLU A 99 -13.00 -9.73 -17.00
CA GLU A 99 -11.85 -10.64 -17.00
C GLU A 99 -10.62 -10.00 -16.35
N THR A 100 -9.70 -10.83 -15.88
CA THR A 100 -8.42 -10.35 -15.35
C THR A 100 -7.47 -10.04 -16.51
N GLU A 101 -7.01 -8.79 -16.60
CA GLU A 101 -5.93 -8.36 -17.47
C GLU A 101 -4.58 -8.52 -16.76
N LEU A 102 -3.56 -8.98 -17.48
CA LEU A 102 -2.20 -9.07 -16.97
C LEU A 102 -1.34 -7.98 -17.60
N VAL A 103 -0.76 -7.13 -16.75
CA VAL A 103 0.22 -6.12 -17.14
C VAL A 103 1.60 -6.62 -16.76
N VAL A 104 2.47 -6.77 -17.75
CA VAL A 104 3.89 -7.13 -17.55
C VAL A 104 4.72 -5.86 -17.55
N VAL A 105 5.33 -5.55 -16.41
CA VAL A 105 6.27 -4.45 -16.23
C VAL A 105 7.67 -5.03 -16.18
N ARG A 106 8.39 -4.92 -17.29
CA ARG A 106 9.79 -5.33 -17.37
C ARG A 106 10.69 -4.23 -16.80
N ALA A 107 11.49 -4.59 -15.81
CA ALA A 107 12.36 -3.69 -15.08
C ALA A 107 13.82 -4.14 -15.19
N GLU A 108 14.74 -3.19 -15.39
CA GLU A 108 16.18 -3.51 -15.46
C GLU A 108 16.80 -3.69 -14.07
N LEU A 109 16.23 -3.00 -13.07
CA LEU A 109 16.71 -2.99 -11.70
C LEU A 109 15.63 -3.57 -10.77
N ASP A 110 16.05 -4.00 -9.60
CA ASP A 110 15.13 -4.33 -8.52
C ASP A 110 14.60 -3.06 -7.82
N ALA A 111 13.73 -3.27 -6.82
CA ALA A 111 13.16 -2.20 -6.01
C ALA A 111 14.23 -1.24 -5.44
N PHE A 112 15.34 -1.77 -4.94
CA PHE A 112 16.40 -0.98 -4.31
C PHE A 112 17.23 -0.22 -5.35
N GLY A 113 17.54 -0.84 -6.49
CA GLY A 113 18.23 -0.19 -7.59
C GLY A 113 17.48 1.03 -8.10
N TYR A 114 16.16 0.94 -8.24
CA TYR A 114 15.35 2.11 -8.61
C TYR A 114 15.28 3.18 -7.50
N GLN A 115 15.29 2.80 -6.22
CA GLN A 115 15.38 3.76 -5.12
C GLN A 115 16.70 4.53 -5.14
N VAL A 116 17.83 3.83 -5.30
CA VAL A 116 19.16 4.45 -5.42
C VAL A 116 19.22 5.38 -6.63
N LYS A 117 18.81 4.91 -7.82
CA LYS A 117 18.79 5.73 -9.04
C LYS A 117 17.94 6.99 -8.90
N LYS A 118 16.84 6.90 -8.14
CA LYS A 118 16.00 8.07 -7.85
C LYS A 118 16.77 9.08 -7.00
N VAL A 119 17.40 8.65 -5.91
CA VAL A 119 18.21 9.52 -5.05
C VAL A 119 19.38 10.14 -5.83
N GLU A 120 20.12 9.35 -6.62
CA GLU A 120 21.21 9.81 -7.49
C GLU A 120 20.76 10.91 -8.45
N ARG A 121 19.55 10.82 -9.00
CA ARG A 121 18.99 11.83 -9.91
C ARG A 121 18.58 13.12 -9.18
N TYR A 122 18.11 13.00 -7.94
CA TYR A 122 17.47 14.12 -7.22
C TYR A 122 18.47 14.95 -6.43
N LEU A 123 19.48 14.32 -5.81
CA LEU A 123 20.47 15.00 -4.97
C LEU A 123 21.23 16.12 -5.71
N PRO A 124 21.80 15.92 -6.92
CA PRO A 124 22.54 16.97 -7.62
C PRO A 124 21.65 18.15 -8.06
N ARG A 125 20.34 17.92 -8.20
CA ARG A 125 19.36 18.92 -8.60
C ARG A 125 18.80 19.71 -7.41
N GLY A 126 19.27 19.43 -6.19
CA GLY A 126 18.79 20.07 -4.98
C GLY A 126 17.35 19.71 -4.60
N VAL A 127 16.74 18.71 -5.24
CA VAL A 127 15.36 18.32 -4.99
C VAL A 127 15.28 17.62 -3.62
N LYS A 128 14.49 18.18 -2.70
CA LYS A 128 14.38 17.70 -1.32
C LYS A 128 13.30 16.64 -1.10
N THR A 129 12.41 16.48 -2.06
CA THR A 129 11.27 15.58 -1.97
C THR A 129 11.00 14.97 -3.33
N ALA A 130 10.91 13.64 -3.38
CA ALA A 130 10.59 12.95 -4.61
C ALA A 130 9.13 13.18 -5.01
N GLU A 131 8.88 13.33 -6.32
CA GLU A 131 7.52 13.32 -6.84
C GLU A 131 6.92 11.90 -6.79
N ARG A 132 5.59 11.81 -6.91
CA ARG A 132 4.89 10.53 -7.07
C ARG A 132 5.55 9.73 -8.21
N PRO A 133 5.74 8.41 -8.06
CA PRO A 133 5.09 7.51 -7.09
C PRO A 133 5.71 7.49 -5.68
N SER A 134 6.83 8.18 -5.44
CA SER A 134 7.40 8.22 -4.08
C SER A 134 6.53 9.06 -3.14
N PRO A 135 6.27 8.60 -1.90
CA PRO A 135 5.59 9.44 -0.92
C PRO A 135 6.48 10.61 -0.51
N ASN A 136 5.89 11.80 -0.39
CA ASN A 136 6.49 12.93 0.31
C ASN A 136 6.33 12.78 1.84
N ILE A 137 6.73 13.80 2.59
CA ILE A 137 6.67 13.76 4.06
C ILE A 137 5.23 13.71 4.58
N ASP A 138 4.34 14.53 4.02
CA ASP A 138 2.92 14.58 4.43
C ASP A 138 2.25 13.23 4.15
N GLN A 139 2.52 12.64 3.00
CA GLN A 139 2.00 11.34 2.62
C GLN A 139 2.57 10.22 3.49
N SER A 140 3.81 10.35 3.94
CA SER A 140 4.42 9.41 4.89
C SER A 140 3.75 9.52 6.27
N VAL A 141 3.44 10.74 6.71
CA VAL A 141 2.69 10.98 7.95
C VAL A 141 1.27 10.42 7.84
N GLU A 142 0.56 10.61 6.73
CA GLU A 142 -0.77 10.04 6.52
C GLU A 142 -0.76 8.50 6.53
N ASN A 143 0.26 7.88 5.92
CA ASN A 143 0.42 6.43 5.97
C ASN A 143 0.61 5.94 7.42
N MET A 144 1.46 6.61 8.19
CA MET A 144 1.66 6.27 9.61
C MET A 144 0.40 6.50 10.44
N GLY A 145 -0.34 7.58 10.18
CA GLY A 145 -1.63 7.86 10.80
C GLY A 145 -2.61 6.71 10.60
N LEU A 146 -2.76 6.23 9.37
CA LEU A 146 -3.61 5.07 9.08
C LEU A 146 -3.14 3.81 9.85
N LEU A 147 -1.84 3.51 9.85
CA LEU A 147 -1.32 2.34 10.58
C LEU A 147 -1.61 2.42 12.09
N THR A 148 -1.49 3.62 12.68
CA THR A 148 -1.79 3.84 14.11
C THR A 148 -3.29 3.78 14.41
N GLU A 149 -4.14 4.35 13.54
CA GLU A 149 -5.61 4.23 13.65
C GLU A 149 -6.04 2.77 13.59
N TRP A 150 -5.41 2.01 12.70
CA TRP A 150 -5.69 0.59 12.53
C TRP A 150 -5.32 -0.23 13.77
N GLU A 151 -4.11 -0.04 14.30
CA GLU A 151 -3.70 -0.71 15.53
C GLU A 151 -4.66 -0.40 16.69
N ALA A 152 -5.07 0.87 16.84
CA ALA A 152 -5.99 1.28 17.88
C ALA A 152 -7.39 0.63 17.74
N LEU A 153 -7.91 0.53 16.51
CA LEU A 153 -9.19 -0.12 16.24
C LEU A 153 -9.16 -1.61 16.62
N ILE A 154 -8.13 -2.34 16.20
CA ILE A 154 -7.99 -3.77 16.54
C ILE A 154 -7.91 -3.92 18.06
N GLN A 155 -7.06 -3.13 18.73
CA GLN A 155 -6.93 -3.19 20.19
C GLN A 155 -8.24 -2.89 20.93
N SER A 156 -9.09 -2.01 20.39
CA SER A 156 -10.38 -1.68 21.02
C SER A 156 -11.40 -2.82 20.97
N GLN A 157 -11.30 -3.72 19.98
CA GLN A 157 -12.22 -4.86 19.81
C GLN A 157 -11.85 -6.06 20.69
N HIS A 158 -10.64 -6.06 21.25
CA HIS A 158 -10.10 -7.14 22.08
C HIS A 158 -9.95 -6.73 23.57
N LYS A 159 -10.54 -5.60 23.97
CA LYS A 159 -10.74 -5.20 25.37
C LYS A 159 -12.10 -5.66 25.86
#